data_AF-A0A7X5WLN9-F1
#
_entry.id   AF-A0A7X5WLN9-F1
#
_cell.length_a   1.000
_cell.length_b   1.000
_cell.length_c   1.000
_cell.angle_alpha   90.00
_cell.angle_beta   90.00
_cell.angle_gamma   90.00
#
_symmetry.space_group_name_H-M   'P 1'
#
loop_
_entity.id
_entity.type
_entity.pdbx_description
1 polymer ?
#
loop_
_entity_poly.entity_id
_entity_poly.type
_entity_poly.pdbx_seq_one_letter_code
_entity_poly.pdbx_strand_id
1 'polypeptide(L)' 'MTRPGLVGEWLLRSVTVDGTEVTVPAGDIDMRVEQGQIFGSGGCNGFGGKIDAADDGTLTITEMAWTEMACG' A
#
# COMPACT_ATOMS: atom_id res chain seq x y z
N MET A 1 13.93 -7.60 5.94
CA MET A 1 14.65 -6.29 6.00
C MET A 1 14.12 -5.44 4.86
N THR A 2 13.65 -4.21 5.10
CA THR A 2 13.14 -3.31 4.04
C THR A 2 14.27 -2.82 3.13
N ARG A 3 14.09 -2.94 1.81
CA ARG A 3 15.03 -2.45 0.79
C ARG A 3 15.04 -0.91 0.81
N PRO A 4 16.21 -0.23 0.85
CA PRO A 4 16.27 1.24 1.01
C PRO A 4 15.47 2.03 -0.04
N GLY A 5 15.37 1.53 -1.27
CA GLY A 5 14.60 2.18 -2.34
C GLY A 5 13.07 2.08 -2.20
N LEU A 6 12.57 1.31 -1.24
CA LEU A 6 11.12 1.20 -0.95
C LEU A 6 10.68 2.12 0.18
N VAL A 7 11.61 2.53 1.06
CA VAL A 7 11.29 3.36 2.23
C VAL A 7 10.79 4.72 1.76
N GLY A 8 9.63 5.13 2.27
CA GLY A 8 9.00 6.40 1.91
C GLY A 8 7.49 6.31 1.75
N GLU A 9 6.92 7.37 1.21
CA GLU A 9 5.50 7.51 0.93
C GLU A 9 5.20 7.24 -0.54
N TRP A 10 4.15 6.46 -0.77
CA TRP A 10 3.67 6.05 -2.08
C TRP A 10 2.21 6.47 -2.22
N LEU A 11 1.89 7.13 -3.33
CA LEU A 11 0.52 7.53 -3.67
C LEU A 11 0.02 6.67 -4.82
N LEU A 12 -1.17 6.09 -4.69
CA LEU A 12 -1.79 5.40 -5.79
C LEU A 12 -2.25 6.41 -6.85
N ARG A 13 -1.86 6.19 -8.11
CA ARG A 13 -2.17 7.09 -9.23
C ARG A 13 -3.22 6.51 -10.17
N SER A 14 -3.11 5.21 -10.43
CA SER A 14 -4.04 4.49 -11.27
C SER A 14 -4.07 3.02 -10.87
N VAL A 15 -5.16 2.36 -11.23
CA VAL A 15 -5.32 0.90 -11.16
C VAL A 15 -5.71 0.39 -12.53
N THR A 16 -5.24 -0.79 -12.90
CA THR A 16 -5.70 -1.48 -14.11
C THR A 16 -6.60 -2.63 -13.73
N VAL A 17 -7.84 -2.60 -14.21
CA VAL A 17 -8.84 -3.65 -13.98
C VAL A 17 -9.28 -4.18 -15.34
N ASP A 18 -9.12 -5.49 -15.55
CA ASP A 18 -9.45 -6.16 -16.83
C ASP A 18 -8.86 -5.45 -18.07
N GLY A 19 -7.62 -4.95 -17.94
CA GLY A 19 -6.91 -4.22 -19.00
C GLY A 19 -7.33 -2.77 -19.20
N THR A 20 -8.28 -2.26 -18.40
CA THR A 20 -8.70 -0.86 -18.42
C THR A 20 -8.03 -0.10 -17.29
N GLU A 21 -7.30 0.96 -17.62
CA GLU A 21 -6.73 1.87 -16.61
C GLU A 21 -7.80 2.82 -16.07
N VAL A 22 -7.86 2.93 -14.75
CA VAL A 22 -8.71 3.87 -14.01
C VAL A 22 -7.80 4.76 -13.19
N THR A 23 -7.86 6.08 -13.44
CA THR A 23 -7.13 7.06 -12.62
C THR A 23 -7.78 7.19 -11.25
N VAL A 24 -6.94 7.21 -10.21
CA VAL A 24 -7.36 7.41 -8.83
C VAL A 24 -7.11 8.88 -8.47
N PRO A 25 -8.11 9.61 -7.93
CA PRO A 25 -7.90 10.96 -7.42
C PRO A 25 -6.77 10.99 -6.39
N ALA A 26 -5.90 11.99 -6.47
CA ALA A 26 -4.78 12.10 -5.56
C ALA A 26 -5.27 12.37 -4.13
N GLY A 27 -4.76 11.59 -3.17
CA GLY A 27 -4.99 11.79 -1.74
C GLY A 27 -5.92 10.79 -1.08
N ASP A 28 -6.61 9.94 -1.84
CA ASP A 28 -7.57 8.98 -1.28
C ASP A 28 -6.90 7.67 -0.84
N ILE A 29 -5.83 7.27 -1.52
CA ILE A 29 -5.16 5.97 -1.30
C ILE A 29 -3.65 6.15 -1.27
N ASP A 30 -3.03 5.69 -0.19
CA ASP A 30 -1.61 5.85 0.10
C ASP A 30 -1.01 4.60 0.76
N MET A 31 0.32 4.53 0.74
CA MET A 31 1.10 3.55 1.47
C MET A 31 2.43 4.17 1.90
N ARG A 32 2.76 4.09 3.19
CA ARG A 32 4.07 4.38 3.74
C ARG A 32 4.79 3.08 4.08
N VAL A 33 6.05 3.01 3.70
CA VAL A 33 6.97 1.90 4.01
C VAL A 33 8.04 2.40 4.95
N GLU A 34 8.15 1.82 6.14
CA GLU A 34 9.26 2.06 7.04
C GLU A 34 9.45 0.90 8.02
N GLN A 35 10.69 0.70 8.47
CA GLN A 35 11.03 -0.24 9.55
C GLN A 35 10.47 -1.68 9.34
N GLY A 36 10.40 -2.17 8.10
CA GLY A 36 9.85 -3.50 7.82
C GLY A 36 8.32 -3.58 7.85
N GLN A 37 7.63 -2.44 7.84
CA GLN A 37 6.18 -2.36 7.92
C GLN A 37 5.60 -1.50 6.79
N ILE A 38 4.32 -1.75 6.51
CA ILE A 38 3.47 -0.87 5.71
C ILE A 38 2.30 -0.36 6.53
N PHE A 39 1.87 0.84 6.21
CA PHE A 39 0.64 1.44 6.71
C PHE A 39 0.12 2.43 5.67
N GLY A 40 -1.19 2.64 5.63
CA GLY A 40 -1.78 3.62 4.73
C GLY A 40 -3.30 3.59 4.77
N SER A 41 -3.91 4.40 3.90
CA SER A 41 -5.34 4.38 3.64
C SER A 41 -5.66 3.62 2.36
N GLY A 42 -6.62 2.70 2.43
CA GLY A 42 -7.27 2.08 1.28
C GLY A 42 -8.50 2.86 0.79
N GLY A 43 -8.54 4.18 1.01
CA GLY A 43 -9.71 5.02 0.78
C GLY A 43 -10.48 5.25 2.09
N CYS A 44 -11.46 4.38 2.34
CA CYS A 44 -12.26 4.45 3.55
C CYS A 44 -11.54 3.89 4.78
N ASN A 45 -10.72 2.85 4.62
CA ASN A 45 -10.19 2.11 5.75
C ASN A 45 -8.67 2.22 5.83
N GLY A 46 -8.15 2.34 7.06
CA GLY A 46 -6.71 2.22 7.31
C GLY A 46 -6.29 0.76 7.26
N PHE A 47 -5.09 0.50 6.76
CA PHE A 47 -4.47 -0.82 6.76
C PHE A 47 -3.03 -0.77 7.31
N GLY A 48 -2.51 -1.91 7.72
CA GLY A 48 -1.10 -2.08 8.02
C GLY A 48 -0.68 -3.54 8.07
N GLY A 49 0.64 -3.77 7.97
CA GLY A 49 1.22 -5.11 7.96
C GLY A 49 2.74 -5.10 7.94
N LYS A 50 3.34 -6.30 7.90
CA LYS A 50 4.79 -6.49 7.71
C LYS A 50 5.10 -6.60 6.22
N ILE A 51 6.26 -6.08 5.82
CA ILE A 51 6.75 -6.16 4.44
C ILE A 51 8.17 -6.73 4.39
N ASP A 52 8.36 -7.72 3.53
CA ASP A 52 9.66 -8.22 3.13
C ASP A 52 9.85 -8.02 1.63
N ALA A 53 11.04 -7.55 1.26
CA ALA A 53 11.43 -7.32 -0.13
C ALA A 53 12.58 -8.27 -0.47
N ALA A 54 12.35 -9.17 -1.42
CA ALA A 54 13.37 -10.08 -1.93
C ALA A 54 14.24 -9.40 -3.00
N ASP A 55 15.43 -9.96 -3.22
CA ASP A 55 16.39 -9.43 -4.20
C ASP A 55 15.87 -9.50 -5.64
N ASP A 56 14.98 -10.45 -5.94
CA ASP A 56 14.31 -10.61 -7.22
C ASP A 56 13.20 -9.57 -7.49
N GLY A 57 12.95 -8.67 -6.53
CA GLY A 57 11.91 -7.65 -6.62
C GLY A 57 10.54 -8.08 -6.09
N THR A 58 10.40 -9.33 -5.61
CA THR A 58 9.17 -9.78 -4.96
C THR A 58 8.95 -9.04 -3.65
N LEU A 59 7.73 -8.51 -3.45
CA LEU A 59 7.27 -7.95 -2.18
C LEU A 59 6.28 -8.91 -1.52
N THR A 60 6.57 -9.33 -0.30
CA THR A 60 5.70 -10.17 0.51
C THR A 60 5.14 -9.36 1.67
N ILE A 61 3.82 -9.28 1.75
CA ILE A 61 3.12 -8.57 2.81
C ILE A 61 2.41 -9.59 3.70
N THR A 62 2.64 -9.53 5.01
CA THR A 62 2.09 -10.48 5.99
C THR A 62 1.50 -9.75 7.20
N GLU A 63 0.76 -10.48 8.04
CA GLU A 63 0.15 -9.95 9.27
C GLU A 63 -0.71 -8.70 9.03
N MET A 64 -1.47 -8.74 7.93
CA MET A 64 -2.35 -7.65 7.54
C MET A 64 -3.47 -7.44 8.55
N ALA A 65 -3.68 -6.17 8.89
CA ALA A 65 -4.83 -5.69 9.65
C ALA A 65 -5.44 -4.49 8.92
N TRP A 66 -6.75 -4.31 9.09
CA TRP A 66 -7.47 -3.15 8.58
C TRP A 66 -8.58 -2.73 9.52
N THR A 67 -9.01 -1.47 9.41
CA THR A 67 -10.20 -0.96 10.10
C THR A 67 -11.46 -1.33 9.32
N GLU A 68 -12.60 -1.39 10.01
CA GLU A 68 -13.92 -1.48 9.39
C GLU A 68 -14.74 -0.24 9.77
N MET A 69 -14.63 0.81 8.96
CA MET A 69 -15.32 2.08 9.14
C MET A 69 -16.54 2.15 8.23
N ALA A 70 -17.60 2.80 8.70
CA ALA A 70 -18.73 3.18 7.89
C ALA A 70 -18.46 4.55 7.23
N CYS A 71 -17.90 4.55 6.02
CA CYS A 71 -17.71 5.78 5.23
C CYS A 71 -18.92 6.02 4.31
N GLY A 72 -19.27 7.30 4.10
CA GLY A 72 -20.42 7.75 3.32
C GLY A 72 -20.05 8.58 2.12
#